data_AF-A0A955E756-F1
#
_entry.id   AF-A0A955E756-F1
#
_cell.length_a   1.000
_cell.length_b   1.000
_cell.length_c   1.000
_cell.angle_alpha   90.00
_cell.angle_beta   90.00
_cell.angle_gamma   90.00
#
_symmetry.space_group_name_H-M   'P 1'
#
loop_
_entity.id
_entity.type
_entity.pdbx_description
1 polymer ?
#
loop_
_entity_poly.entity_id
_entity_poly.type
_entity_poly.pdbx_seq_one_letter_code
_entity_poly.pdbx_strand_id
1 'polypeptide(L)'
;VVPEKPDPAPDPPKPRKPAWDQWSITGLVDGRDGQELLVINRKSGERKTLRPGDSLLGLVFEGVRDGAAVIRGDEGTFAMLPGQSLASRDHPITDL
;
A
#
# COMPACT_ATOMS: atom_id res chain seq x y z
N VAL A 1 -20.86 29.48 -44.53
CA VAL A 1 -19.86 28.95 -43.58
C VAL A 1 -20.63 28.43 -42.38
N VAL A 2 -20.60 27.12 -42.14
CA VAL A 2 -21.24 26.50 -40.98
C VAL A 2 -20.25 26.61 -39.81
N PRO A 3 -20.65 27.11 -38.63
CA PRO A 3 -19.73 27.19 -37.50
C PRO A 3 -19.49 25.79 -36.92
N GLU A 4 -18.25 25.32 -36.94
CA GLU A 4 -17.83 24.13 -36.20
C GLU A 4 -18.03 24.36 -34.70
N LYS A 5 -18.82 23.49 -34.08
CA LYS A 5 -18.98 23.44 -32.62
C LYS A 5 -17.63 23.03 -32.01
N PRO A 6 -17.13 23.70 -30.95
CA PRO A 6 -15.91 23.27 -30.28
C PRO A 6 -16.09 21.84 -29.75
N ASP A 7 -15.12 20.97 -30.02
CA ASP A 7 -15.06 19.64 -29.44
C ASP A 7 -15.05 19.74 -27.90
N PRO A 8 -15.81 18.88 -27.18
CA PRO A 8 -15.77 18.85 -25.73
C PRO A 8 -14.37 18.43 -25.27
N ALA A 9 -13.83 19.16 -24.28
CA ALA A 9 -12.54 18.85 -23.68
C ALA A 9 -12.53 17.41 -23.11
N PRO A 10 -11.38 16.71 -23.15
CA PRO A 10 -11.28 15.37 -22.56
C PRO A 10 -11.61 15.41 -21.07
N ASP A 11 -12.46 14.49 -20.61
CA ASP A 11 -12.72 14.32 -19.18
C ASP A 11 -11.41 14.08 -18.40
N PRO A 12 -11.22 14.72 -17.23
CA PRO A 12 -10.06 14.45 -16.40
C PRO A 12 -10.01 12.96 -16.01
N PRO A 13 -8.83 12.33 -16.00
CA PRO A 13 -8.70 10.92 -15.66
C PRO A 13 -9.24 10.70 -14.24
N LYS A 14 -10.21 9.79 -14.12
CA LYS A 14 -10.76 9.39 -12.81
C LYS A 14 -9.62 9.00 -11.87
N PRO A 15 -9.67 9.39 -10.58
CA PRO A 15 -8.71 8.95 -9.58
C PRO A 15 -8.64 7.42 -9.61
N ARG A 16 -7.47 6.86 -9.93
CA ARG A 16 -7.28 5.41 -9.91
C ARG A 16 -7.38 4.98 -8.46
N LYS A 17 -8.28 4.04 -8.16
CA LYS A 17 -8.31 3.39 -6.86
C LYS A 17 -6.87 2.93 -6.53
N PRO A 18 -6.37 3.17 -5.31
CA PRO A 18 -5.05 2.70 -4.93
C PRO A 18 -4.97 1.19 -5.14
N ALA A 19 -3.94 0.73 -5.82
CA ALA A 19 -3.80 -0.65 -6.25
C ALA A 19 -3.29 -1.56 -5.12
N TRP A 20 -3.91 -1.49 -3.94
CA TRP A 20 -3.47 -2.23 -2.75
C TRP A 20 -3.51 -3.74 -2.96
N ASP A 21 -4.46 -4.23 -3.76
CA ASP A 21 -4.61 -5.64 -4.17
C ASP A 21 -3.40 -6.15 -4.96
N GLN A 22 -2.69 -5.27 -5.64
CA GLN A 22 -1.51 -5.62 -6.42
C GLN A 22 -0.27 -5.75 -5.54
N TRP A 23 -0.25 -5.14 -4.36
CA TRP A 23 0.90 -5.22 -3.47
C TRP A 23 0.72 -6.33 -2.44
N SER A 24 1.80 -7.05 -2.16
CA SER A 24 1.82 -8.08 -1.13
C SER A 24 3.12 -8.08 -0.37
N ILE A 25 3.02 -8.40 0.92
CA ILE A 25 4.17 -8.54 1.79
C ILE A 25 4.88 -9.83 1.42
N THR A 26 6.16 -9.74 1.10
CA THR A 26 7.00 -10.91 0.79
C THR A 26 7.93 -11.27 1.94
N GLY A 27 8.19 -10.35 2.85
CA GLY A 27 9.06 -10.61 3.99
C GLY A 27 9.08 -9.48 5.00
N LEU A 28 9.54 -9.82 6.18
CA LEU A 28 9.84 -8.92 7.28
C LEU A 28 11.25 -9.18 7.74
N VAL A 29 11.98 -8.10 8.00
CA VAL A 29 13.30 -8.14 8.60
C VAL A 29 13.20 -7.39 9.93
N ASP A 30 13.65 -8.03 11.00
CA ASP A 30 13.80 -7.44 12.31
C ASP A 30 15.21 -7.78 12.79
N GLY A 31 16.10 -6.79 12.78
CA GLY A 31 17.52 -7.01 12.99
C GLY A 31 18.24 -5.79 13.53
N ARG A 32 19.57 -5.94 13.69
CA ARG A 32 20.43 -4.91 14.30
C ARG A 32 20.38 -3.56 13.56
N ASP A 33 20.19 -3.59 12.25
CA ASP A 33 20.17 -2.40 11.39
C ASP A 33 18.78 -1.76 11.30
N GLY A 34 17.80 -2.31 12.03
CA GLY A 34 16.43 -1.84 12.09
C GLY A 34 15.44 -2.83 11.50
N GLN A 35 14.22 -2.34 11.36
CA GLN A 35 13.09 -3.11 10.84
C GLN A 35 12.85 -2.76 9.37
N GLU A 36 12.56 -3.76 8.56
CA GLU A 36 12.26 -3.57 7.14
C GLU A 36 11.07 -4.44 6.71
N LEU A 37 10.22 -3.85 5.87
CA LEU A 37 9.09 -4.51 5.25
C LEU A 37 9.35 -4.65 3.75
N LEU A 38 9.38 -5.89 3.26
CA LEU A 38 9.55 -6.17 1.84
C LEU A 38 8.18 -6.39 1.21
N VAL A 39 7.90 -5.66 0.15
CA VAL A 39 6.66 -5.77 -0.61
C VAL A 39 6.93 -5.91 -2.11
N ILE A 40 6.05 -6.64 -2.78
CA ILE A 40 6.05 -6.79 -4.24
C ILE A 40 4.73 -6.37 -4.84
N ASN A 41 4.77 -5.61 -5.92
CA ASN A 41 3.65 -5.45 -6.82
C ASN A 41 3.57 -6.69 -7.72
N ARG A 42 2.59 -7.56 -7.49
CA ARG A 42 2.37 -8.80 -8.25
C ARG A 42 2.01 -8.57 -9.71
N LYS A 43 1.55 -7.37 -10.08
CA LYS A 43 1.20 -7.04 -11.47
C LYS A 43 2.41 -6.57 -12.27
N SER A 44 3.24 -5.68 -11.71
CA SER A 44 4.41 -5.12 -12.40
C SER A 44 5.72 -5.87 -12.10
N GLY A 45 5.77 -6.67 -11.04
CA GLY A 45 6.98 -7.28 -10.50
C GLY A 45 7.86 -6.31 -9.69
N GLU A 46 7.44 -5.05 -9.53
CA GLU A 46 8.16 -4.03 -8.76
C GLU A 46 8.30 -4.47 -7.30
N ARG A 47 9.48 -4.29 -6.71
CA ARG A 47 9.77 -4.58 -5.31
C ARG A 47 10.12 -3.31 -4.58
N LYS A 48 9.64 -3.17 -3.35
CA LYS A 48 10.01 -2.08 -2.45
C LYS A 48 10.35 -2.63 -1.07
N THR A 49 11.31 -1.96 -0.46
CA THR A 49 11.64 -2.12 0.96
C THR A 49 11.17 -0.85 1.66
N LEU A 50 10.37 -1.00 2.71
CA LEU A 50 9.87 0.08 3.53
C LEU A 50 10.53 -0.01 4.91
N ARG A 51 10.95 1.13 5.44
CA ARG A 51 11.45 1.28 6.82
C ARG A 51 10.38 1.96 7.68
N PRO A 52 10.45 1.85 9.01
CA PRO A 52 9.53 2.57 9.90
C PRO A 52 9.47 4.05 9.53
N GLY A 53 8.25 4.54 9.26
CA GLY A 53 7.97 5.90 8.78
C GLY A 53 7.80 6.03 7.26
N ASP A 54 8.26 5.06 6.47
CA ASP A 54 8.05 5.06 5.02
C ASP A 54 6.59 4.79 4.68
N SER A 55 6.15 5.36 3.55
CA SER A 55 4.78 5.21 3.08
C SER A 55 4.69 4.58 1.70
N LEU A 56 3.65 3.77 1.50
CA LEU A 56 3.28 3.16 0.23
C LEU A 56 1.77 3.21 0.05
N LEU A 57 1.30 3.91 -0.99
CA LEU A 57 -0.14 4.02 -1.29
C LEU A 57 -0.97 4.55 -0.10
N GLY A 58 -0.43 5.51 0.64
CA GLY A 58 -1.08 6.09 1.84
C GLY A 58 -0.95 5.24 3.11
N LEU A 59 -0.33 4.06 3.03
CA LEU A 59 -0.05 3.22 4.18
C LEU A 59 1.35 3.50 4.70
N VAL A 60 1.49 3.73 6.00
CA VAL A 60 2.77 3.98 6.68
C VAL A 60 3.19 2.71 7.39
N PHE A 61 4.39 2.21 7.12
CA PHE A 61 4.97 1.12 7.90
C PHE A 61 5.45 1.66 9.24
N GLU A 62 4.94 1.16 10.35
CA GLU A 62 5.33 1.60 11.69
C GLU A 62 6.41 0.72 12.33
N GLY A 63 6.50 -0.54 11.89
CA GLY A 63 7.50 -1.48 12.37
C GLY A 63 7.00 -2.91 12.39
N VAL A 64 7.80 -3.80 12.97
CA VAL A 64 7.45 -5.20 13.18
C VAL A 64 7.09 -5.42 14.64
N ARG A 65 5.97 -6.11 14.90
CA ARG A 65 5.54 -6.58 16.22
C ARG A 65 5.02 -8.00 16.12
N ASP A 66 5.47 -8.87 17.01
CA ASP A 66 5.03 -10.28 17.08
C ASP A 66 5.11 -11.04 15.75
N GLY A 67 6.09 -10.70 14.90
CA GLY A 67 6.26 -11.29 13.57
C GLY A 67 5.31 -10.77 12.48
N ALA A 68 4.55 -9.71 12.77
CA ALA A 68 3.68 -9.02 11.82
C ALA A 68 4.15 -7.59 11.54
N ALA A 69 3.89 -7.13 10.32
CA ALA A 69 4.09 -5.74 9.91
C ALA A 69 2.97 -4.89 10.51
N VAL A 70 3.31 -3.90 11.32
CA VAL A 70 2.38 -2.88 11.78
C VAL A 70 2.32 -1.79 10.71
N ILE A 71 1.14 -1.62 10.11
CA ILE A 71 0.90 -0.66 9.05
C ILE A 71 -0.24 0.25 9.46
N ARG A 72 -0.01 1.57 9.43
CA ARG A 72 -1.03 2.58 9.68
C ARG A 72 -1.58 3.12 8.37
N GLY A 73 -2.90 3.07 8.20
CA GLY A 73 -3.63 3.72 7.12
C GLY A 73 -4.66 4.70 7.65
N ASP A 74 -5.49 5.21 6.75
CA ASP A 74 -6.56 6.17 7.09
C ASP A 74 -7.63 5.55 8.01
N GLU A 75 -7.83 4.24 7.90
CA GLU A 75 -8.86 3.47 8.63
C GLU A 75 -8.35 2.93 9.98
N GLY A 76 -7.07 3.12 10.31
CA GLY A 76 -6.46 2.66 11.55
C GLY A 76 -5.14 1.93 11.36
N THR A 77 -4.76 1.14 12.36
CA THR A 77 -3.53 0.35 12.36
C THR A 77 -3.86 -1.14 12.14
N PHE A 78 -3.10 -1.78 11.26
CA PHE A 78 -3.29 -3.15 10.81
C PHE A 78 -2.01 -3.96 11.05
N ALA A 79 -2.13 -5.18 11.56
CA ALA A 79 -1.04 -6.14 11.54
C ALA A 79 -1.16 -6.99 10.29
N MET A 80 -0.07 -7.08 9.54
CA MET A 80 -0.05 -7.81 8.27
C MET A 80 1.10 -8.80 8.26
N LEU A 81 0.80 -10.05 7.90
CA LEU A 81 1.77 -11.12 7.83
C LEU A 81 2.40 -11.22 6.43
N PRO A 82 3.63 -11.76 6.33
CA PRO A 82 4.17 -12.18 5.04
C PRO A 82 3.20 -13.08 4.28
N GLY A 83 3.07 -12.82 2.98
CA GLY A 83 2.12 -13.50 2.08
C GLY A 83 0.80 -12.74 1.90
N GLN A 84 0.42 -11.87 2.83
CA GLN A 84 -0.82 -11.09 2.72
C GLN A 84 -0.71 -9.94 1.72
N SER A 85 -1.84 -9.60 1.11
CA SER A 85 -1.97 -8.42 0.24
C SER A 85 -2.21 -7.18 1.07
N LEU A 86 -1.76 -6.00 0.62
CA LEU A 86 -2.10 -4.72 1.28
C LEU A 86 -3.61 -4.40 1.24
N ALA A 87 -4.39 -5.13 0.43
CA ALA A 87 -5.85 -5.10 0.45
C ALA A 87 -6.45 -5.88 1.63
N SER A 88 -5.69 -6.75 2.32
CA SER A 88 -6.18 -7.54 3.46
C SER A 88 -6.37 -6.73 4.76
N ARG A 89 -6.22 -5.41 4.69
CA ARG A 89 -6.54 -4.43 5.74
C ARG A 89 -7.98 -4.48 6.28
N ASP A 90 -8.88 -5.23 5.65
CA ASP A 90 -10.31 -5.29 6.01
C ASP A 90 -10.59 -5.77 7.44
N HIS A 91 -9.59 -6.33 8.14
CA HIS A 91 -9.69 -6.69 9.55
C HIS A 91 -8.76 -5.79 10.39
N PRO A 92 -9.25 -4.66 10.93
CA PRO A 92 -8.51 -3.89 11.92
C PRO A 92 -8.23 -4.77 13.14
N ILE A 93 -7.05 -4.60 13.76
CA ILE A 93 -6.82 -5.18 15.08
C ILE A 93 -7.62 -4.36 16.09
N THR A 94 -8.70 -4.94 16.62
CA THR A 94 -9.54 -4.26 17.62
C THR A 94 -8.93 -4.30 19.04
N ASP A 95 -7.92 -5.14 19.28
CA ASP A 95 -7.32 -5.34 20.61
C ASP A 95 -5.78 -5.44 20.50
N LEU A 96 -5.09 -4.41 21.00
CA LEU A 96 -3.64 -4.40 21.29
C LEU A 96 -3.44 -4.08 22.76
#